data_AF-A0AAV3PV32-F1
#
_entry.id   AF-A0AAV3PV32-F1
#
_cell.length_a   1.000
_cell.length_b   1.000
_cell.length_c   1.000
_cell.angle_alpha   90.00
_cell.angle_beta   90.00
_cell.angle_gamma   90.00
#
_symmetry.space_group_name_H-M   'P 1'
#
loop_
_entity.id
_entity.type
_entity.pdbx_description
1 polymer ?
#
loop_
_entity_poly.entity_id
_entity_poly.type
_entity_poly.pdbx_seq_one_letter_code
_entity_poly.pdbx_strand_id
1 'polypeptide(L)'
;MQNKHSLKIAKIQHLHNLEIEEEFLRQKSESAVKYFTNAFSEEMDNEYAEPLVDCIPHLVTAQQNKDLMAIPSLQEVKDVVFGMDKNSAAGPDDFNVTFFQHFWGIIAQDIHNAICSFFK
;
A
#
# COMPACT_ATOMS: atom_id res chain seq x y z
N MET A 1 -28.35 37.34 30.05
CA MET A 1 -28.22 37.55 28.59
C MET A 1 -26.79 37.22 28.18
N GLN A 2 -26.54 36.06 27.58
CA GLN A 2 -25.19 35.72 27.11
C GLN A 2 -24.78 36.68 25.98
N ASN A 3 -23.61 37.29 26.15
CA ASN A 3 -23.16 38.42 25.35
C ASN A 3 -22.74 37.93 23.95
N LYS A 4 -23.53 38.29 22.92
CA LYS A 4 -23.37 37.88 21.51
C LYS A 4 -21.96 38.16 20.95
N HIS A 5 -21.26 39.14 21.54
CA HIS A 5 -19.86 39.46 21.20
C HIS A 5 -18.87 38.41 21.68
N SER A 6 -19.08 37.81 22.86
CA SER A 6 -18.20 36.77 23.40
C SER A 6 -18.23 35.50 22.56
N LEU A 7 -19.42 35.12 22.07
CA LEU A 7 -19.60 33.96 21.18
C LEU A 7 -18.90 34.12 19.81
N LYS A 8 -18.83 35.35 19.29
CA LYS A 8 -18.13 35.63 18.02
C LYS A 8 -16.62 35.50 18.16
N ILE A 9 -16.05 36.01 19.26
CA ILE A 9 -14.61 35.93 19.53
C ILE A 9 -14.20 34.46 19.70
N ALA A 10 -14.95 33.69 20.49
CA ALA A 10 -14.69 32.27 20.69
C ALA A 10 -14.71 31.49 19.36
N LYS A 11 -15.65 31.80 18.46
CA LYS A 11 -15.72 31.16 17.14
C LYS A 11 -14.51 31.48 16.26
N ILE A 12 -14.07 32.73 16.23
CA ILE A 12 -12.91 33.16 15.44
C ILE A 12 -11.64 32.47 15.95
N GLN A 13 -11.47 32.41 17.27
CA GLN A 13 -10.29 31.79 17.87
C GLN A 13 -10.25 30.27 17.66
N HIS A 14 -11.40 29.61 17.65
CA HIS A 14 -11.49 28.20 17.30
C HIS A 14 -11.10 27.93 15.84
N LEU A 15 -11.60 28.72 14.89
CA LEU A 15 -11.27 28.57 13.46
C LEU A 15 -9.78 28.78 13.21
N HIS A 16 -9.17 29.80 13.84
CA HIS A 16 -7.74 30.05 13.73
C HIS A 16 -6.89 28.89 14.28
N ASN A 17 -7.32 28.26 15.38
CA ASN A 17 -6.63 27.08 15.90
C ASN A 17 -6.73 25.88 14.95
N LEU A 18 -7.88 25.67 14.30
CA LEU A 18 -8.04 24.61 13.29
C LEU A 18 -7.13 24.86 12.07
N GLU A 19 -7.06 26.10 11.60
CA GLU A 19 -6.16 26.48 10.50
C GLU A 19 -4.68 26.24 10.85
N ILE A 20 -4.26 26.54 12.08
CA ILE A 20 -2.91 26.24 12.57
C ILE A 20 -2.65 24.73 12.60
N GLU A 21 -3.60 23.94 13.09
CA GLU A 21 -3.48 22.48 13.13
C GLU A 21 -3.36 21.89 11.71
N GLU A 22 -4.16 22.37 10.76
CA GLU A 22 -4.08 21.95 9.37
C GLU A 22 -2.72 22.30 8.75
N GLU A 23 -2.22 23.52 8.96
CA GLU A 23 -0.91 23.94 8.44
C GLU A 23 0.24 23.12 9.07
N PHE A 24 0.15 22.81 10.36
CA PHE A 24 1.11 21.95 11.05
C PHE A 24 1.12 20.52 10.50
N LEU A 25 -0.06 19.94 10.25
CA LEU A 25 -0.19 18.63 9.63
C LEU A 25 0.32 18.62 8.19
N ARG A 26 0.05 19.69 7.43
CA ARG A 26 0.56 19.86 6.06
C ARG A 26 2.08 19.92 6.04
N GLN A 27 2.70 20.70 6.93
CA GLN A 27 4.16 20.79 7.03
C GLN A 27 4.81 19.45 7.41
N LYS A 28 4.21 18.69 8.32
CA LYS A 28 4.67 17.34 8.66
C LYS A 28 4.60 16.39 7.46
N SER A 29 3.49 16.43 6.73
CA SER A 29 3.31 15.65 5.51
C SER A 29 4.38 15.99 4.46
N GLU A 30 4.55 17.28 4.16
CA GLU A 30 5.55 17.76 3.20
C GLU A 30 6.98 17.36 3.60
N SER A 31 7.31 17.45 4.90
CA SER A 31 8.62 17.05 5.42
C SER A 31 8.85 15.55 5.31
N ALA A 32 7.83 14.73 5.61
CA ALA A 32 7.90 13.28 5.48
C ALA A 32 8.07 12.87 4.00
N VAL A 33 7.27 13.44 3.10
CA VAL A 33 7.37 13.20 1.66
C VAL A 33 8.76 13.57 1.17
N LYS A 34 9.26 14.78 1.50
CA LYS A 34 10.61 15.20 1.09
C LYS A 34 11.70 14.27 1.61
N TYR A 35 11.62 13.87 2.88
CA TYR A 35 12.60 12.97 3.48
C TYR A 35 12.64 11.63 2.75
N PHE A 36 11.50 10.97 2.57
CA PHE A 36 11.45 9.66 1.93
C PHE A 36 11.74 9.73 0.44
N THR A 37 11.27 10.77 -0.26
CA THR A 37 11.66 10.99 -1.66
C THR A 37 13.18 11.04 -1.79
N ASN A 38 13.86 11.82 -0.95
CA ASN A 38 15.31 11.91 -1.01
C ASN A 38 15.99 10.57 -0.64
N ALA A 39 15.54 9.92 0.44
CA ALA A 39 16.10 8.65 0.88
C ALA A 39 15.95 7.52 -0.16
N PHE A 40 14.87 7.55 -0.96
CA PHE A 40 14.61 6.56 -2.02
C PHE A 40 15.03 7.02 -3.42
N SER A 41 15.52 8.25 -3.58
CA SER A 41 16.02 8.79 -4.85
C SER A 41 17.53 9.05 -4.83
N GLU A 42 18.22 8.80 -3.73
CA GLU A 42 19.68 8.71 -3.72
C GLU A 42 20.08 7.57 -4.65
N GLU A 43 20.53 7.93 -5.86
CA GLU A 43 21.19 7.00 -6.77
C GLU A 43 22.44 6.49 -6.05
N MET A 44 22.49 5.18 -5.78
CA MET A 44 23.76 4.55 -5.48
C MET A 44 24.66 4.77 -6.68
N ASP A 45 25.86 5.33 -6.47
CA ASP A 45 26.90 5.34 -7.49
C ASP A 45 27.07 3.89 -7.98
N ASN A 46 26.60 3.63 -9.20
CA ASN A 46 26.56 2.30 -9.83
C ASN A 46 27.96 1.68 -9.99
N GLU A 47 29.02 2.45 -9.73
CA GLU A 47 30.41 2.01 -9.74
C GLU A 47 30.67 0.82 -8.80
N TYR A 48 29.87 0.66 -7.73
CA TYR A 48 29.97 -0.46 -6.78
C TYR A 48 28.87 -1.51 -6.91
N ALA A 49 27.89 -1.34 -7.81
CA ALA A 49 26.75 -2.24 -7.91
C ALA A 49 27.13 -3.59 -8.54
N GLU A 50 27.93 -3.57 -9.61
CA GLU A 50 28.34 -4.79 -10.33
C GLU A 50 29.17 -5.76 -9.45
N PRO A 51 30.22 -5.33 -8.71
CA PRO A 51 30.97 -6.23 -7.83
C PRO A 51 30.15 -6.77 -6.66
N LEU A 52 29.08 -6.07 -6.26
CA LEU A 52 28.21 -6.48 -5.15
C LEU A 52 27.28 -7.61 -5.57
N VAL A 53 26.83 -7.64 -6.83
CA VAL A 53 26.01 -8.72 -7.39
C VAL A 53 26.77 -10.05 -7.33
N ASP A 54 28.08 -10.04 -7.60
CA ASP A 54 28.93 -11.24 -7.48
C ASP A 54 29.04 -11.78 -6.05
N CYS A 55 28.76 -10.94 -5.05
CA CYS A 55 28.72 -11.34 -3.63
C CYS A 55 27.37 -11.92 -3.21
N ILE A 56 26.32 -11.80 -4.03
CA ILE A 56 24.98 -12.31 -3.72
C ILE A 56 24.96 -13.81 -4.06
N PRO A 57 24.72 -14.70 -3.08
CA PRO A 57 24.66 -16.12 -3.35
C PRO A 57 23.45 -16.46 -4.24
N HIS A 58 23.68 -17.26 -5.29
CA HIS A 58 22.61 -17.83 -6.10
C HIS A 58 21.88 -18.93 -5.34
N LEU A 59 20.84 -18.56 -4.61
CA LEU A 59 20.00 -19.50 -3.84
C LEU A 59 18.81 -20.04 -4.63
N VAL A 60 18.40 -19.33 -5.68
CA VAL A 60 17.26 -19.70 -6.53
C VAL A 60 17.78 -20.42 -7.76
N THR A 61 17.38 -21.66 -7.93
CA THR A 61 17.69 -22.45 -9.12
C THR A 61 16.93 -21.91 -10.33
N ALA A 62 17.42 -22.18 -11.54
CA ALA A 62 16.74 -21.81 -12.77
C ALA A 62 15.32 -22.39 -12.85
N GLN A 63 15.08 -23.57 -12.27
CA GLN A 63 13.74 -24.16 -12.21
C GLN A 63 12.82 -23.40 -11.27
N GLN A 64 13.27 -23.09 -10.05
CA GLN A 64 12.48 -22.28 -9.11
C GLN A 64 12.16 -20.90 -9.68
N ASN A 65 13.09 -20.28 -10.39
CA ASN A 65 12.83 -19.01 -11.05
C ASN A 65 11.74 -19.14 -12.12
N LYS A 66 11.77 -20.21 -12.93
CA LYS A 66 10.70 -20.49 -13.90
C LYS A 66 9.34 -20.70 -13.20
N ASP A 67 9.32 -21.42 -12.10
CA ASP A 67 8.10 -21.70 -11.35
C ASP A 67 7.52 -20.42 -10.73
N LEU A 68 8.37 -19.54 -10.18
CA LEU A 68 7.97 -18.23 -9.63
C LEU A 68 7.44 -17.25 -10.69
N MET A 69 7.88 -17.40 -11.94
CA MET A 69 7.41 -16.60 -13.08
C MET A 69 6.24 -17.24 -13.82
N ALA A 70 5.80 -18.44 -13.42
CA ALA A 70 4.70 -19.12 -14.09
C ALA A 70 3.37 -18.41 -13.83
N ILE A 71 2.48 -18.44 -14.83
CA ILE A 71 1.12 -17.92 -14.67
C ILE A 71 0.40 -18.78 -13.62
N PRO A 72 -0.14 -18.19 -12.54
CA PRO A 72 -0.79 -18.95 -11.50
C PRO A 72 -2.08 -19.58 -12.01
N SER A 73 -2.32 -20.82 -11.60
CA SER A 73 -3.57 -21.54 -11.84
C SER A 73 -4.70 -20.97 -10.98
N LEU A 74 -5.95 -21.20 -11.41
CA LEU A 74 -7.13 -20.82 -10.63
C LEU A 74 -7.13 -21.47 -9.24
N GLN A 75 -6.62 -22.70 -9.14
CA GLN A 75 -6.54 -23.43 -7.89
C GLN A 75 -5.52 -22.81 -6.94
N GLU A 76 -4.33 -22.44 -7.42
CA GLU A 76 -3.33 -21.74 -6.61
C GLU A 76 -3.88 -20.40 -6.09
N VAL A 77 -4.55 -19.62 -6.93
CA VAL A 77 -5.19 -18.37 -6.50
C VAL A 77 -6.24 -18.64 -5.42
N LYS A 78 -7.05 -19.70 -5.59
CA LYS A 78 -8.05 -20.09 -4.59
C LYS A 78 -7.40 -20.45 -3.26
N ASP A 79 -6.36 -21.28 -3.28
CA ASP A 79 -5.69 -21.75 -2.07
C ASP A 79 -5.07 -20.59 -1.30
N VAL A 80 -4.51 -19.60 -2.00
CA VAL A 80 -4.01 -18.35 -1.39
C VAL A 80 -5.15 -17.55 -0.76
N VAL A 81 -6.24 -17.29 -1.50
CA VAL A 81 -7.38 -16.50 -1.00
C VAL A 81 -8.04 -17.16 0.21
N PHE A 82 -8.14 -18.49 0.22
CA PHE A 82 -8.72 -19.26 1.34
C PHE A 82 -7.73 -19.47 2.51
N GLY A 83 -6.43 -19.32 2.26
CA GLY A 83 -5.39 -19.34 3.30
C GLY A 83 -5.19 -18.00 4.03
N MET A 84 -5.75 -16.91 3.50
CA MET A 84 -5.67 -15.58 4.13
C MET A 84 -6.57 -15.45 5.37
N ASP A 85 -6.13 -14.64 6.34
CA ASP A 85 -6.91 -14.35 7.56
C ASP A 85 -8.16 -13.51 7.23
N LYS A 86 -9.30 -13.95 7.75
CA LYS A 86 -10.59 -13.27 7.60
C LYS A 86 -10.63 -11.92 8.31
N ASN A 87 -9.78 -11.73 9.33
CA ASN A 87 -9.69 -10.50 10.10
C ASN A 87 -8.69 -9.49 9.52
N SER A 88 -8.11 -9.74 8.34
CA SER A 88 -7.29 -8.76 7.65
C SER A 88 -8.07 -7.47 7.39
N ALA A 89 -7.38 -6.34 7.57
CA ALA A 89 -7.93 -5.02 7.29
C ALA A 89 -8.42 -4.92 5.84
N ALA A 90 -9.55 -4.26 5.64
CA ALA A 90 -10.04 -3.96 4.30
C ALA A 90 -9.10 -2.99 3.59
N GLY A 91 -9.06 -3.09 2.26
CA GLY A 91 -8.36 -2.11 1.44
C GLY A 91 -9.10 -0.76 1.41
N PRO A 92 -8.59 0.23 0.67
CA PRO A 92 -9.28 1.51 0.42
C PRO A 92 -10.64 1.37 -0.28
N ASP A 93 -10.96 0.17 -0.78
CA ASP A 93 -12.20 -0.23 -1.44
C ASP A 93 -13.24 -0.82 -0.47
N ASP A 94 -12.94 -0.87 0.83
CA ASP A 94 -13.75 -1.47 1.89
C ASP A 94 -14.02 -2.98 1.74
N PHE A 95 -13.34 -3.67 0.82
CA PHE A 95 -13.41 -5.13 0.69
C PHE A 95 -12.27 -5.80 1.46
N ASN A 96 -12.61 -6.81 2.25
CA ASN A 96 -11.64 -7.68 2.90
C ASN A 96 -11.67 -9.09 2.30
N VAL A 97 -10.75 -9.94 2.76
CA VAL A 97 -10.61 -11.34 2.32
C VAL A 97 -11.93 -12.13 2.44
N THR A 98 -12.77 -11.82 3.43
CA THR A 98 -14.05 -12.52 3.64
C THR A 98 -15.00 -12.30 2.46
N PHE A 99 -15.01 -11.13 1.84
CA PHE A 99 -15.78 -10.88 0.62
C PHE A 99 -15.37 -11.84 -0.50
N PHE A 100 -14.06 -11.94 -0.75
CA PHE A 100 -13.52 -12.77 -1.82
C PHE A 100 -13.77 -14.26 -1.60
N GLN A 101 -13.67 -14.73 -0.36
CA GLN A 101 -14.00 -16.11 0.02
C GLN A 101 -15.50 -16.40 -0.14
N HIS A 102 -16.36 -15.48 0.31
CA HIS A 102 -17.81 -15.67 0.27
C HIS A 102 -18.37 -15.69 -1.14
N PHE A 103 -17.93 -14.77 -1.99
CA PHE A 103 -18.42 -14.63 -3.37
C PHE A 103 -17.57 -15.37 -4.40
N TRP A 104 -16.62 -16.22 -3.98
CA TRP A 104 -15.69 -16.93 -4.87
C TRP A 104 -16.38 -17.59 -6.06
N GLY A 105 -17.53 -18.26 -5.85
CA GLY A 105 -18.27 -18.92 -6.93
C GLY A 105 -18.78 -18.01 -8.05
N ILE A 106 -18.80 -16.69 -7.82
CA ILE A 106 -19.20 -15.67 -8.78
C ILE A 106 -17.98 -14.99 -9.40
N ILE A 107 -17.01 -14.59 -8.58
CA ILE A 107 -15.92 -13.69 -8.99
C ILE A 107 -14.58 -14.38 -9.29
N ALA A 108 -14.47 -15.69 -9.05
CA ALA A 108 -13.20 -16.43 -9.17
C ALA A 108 -12.53 -16.26 -10.53
N GLN A 109 -13.32 -16.30 -11.61
CA GLN A 109 -12.78 -16.20 -12.96
C GLN A 109 -12.29 -14.78 -13.28
N ASP A 110 -12.99 -13.75 -12.81
CA ASP A 110 -12.58 -12.35 -13.01
C ASP A 110 -11.29 -12.04 -12.26
N ILE A 111 -11.17 -12.52 -11.02
CA ILE A 111 -9.94 -12.40 -10.22
C ILE A 111 -8.79 -13.12 -10.90
N HIS A 112 -8.99 -14.37 -11.33
CA HIS A 112 -7.94 -15.14 -12.00
C HIS A 112 -7.48 -14.48 -13.29
N ASN A 113 -8.42 -13.95 -14.09
CA ASN A 113 -8.10 -13.21 -15.30
C ASN A 113 -7.30 -11.92 -15.01
N ALA A 114 -7.69 -11.18 -13.98
CA ALA A 114 -6.97 -9.98 -13.54
C ALA A 114 -5.54 -10.30 -13.09
N ILE A 115 -5.37 -11.35 -12.28
CA ILE A 115 -4.03 -11.82 -11.86
C ILE A 115 -3.22 -12.25 -13.08
N CYS A 116 -3.78 -13.09 -13.97
CA CYS A 116 -3.09 -13.52 -15.19
C CYS A 116 -2.69 -12.36 -16.10
N SER A 117 -3.42 -11.24 -16.08
CA SER A 117 -3.08 -10.05 -16.87
C SER A 117 -1.82 -9.34 -16.38
N PHE A 118 -1.47 -9.49 -15.10
CA PHE A 118 -0.25 -8.92 -14.51
C PHE A 118 1.01 -9.71 -14.90
N PHE A 119 0.87 -11.01 -15.18
CA PHE A 119 1.98 -11.90 -15.56
C PHE A 119 2.22 -11.95 -17.09
N LYS A 120 1.56 -11.07 -17.85
CA LYS A 120 1.66 -10.98 -19.31
C LYS A 120 2.54 -9.82 -19.75
#